data_AF-A0ABD5W2W1-F1
#
_entry.id   AF-A0ABD5W2W1-F1
#
_cell.length_a   1.000
_cell.length_b   1.000
_cell.length_c   1.000
_cell.angle_alpha   90.00
_cell.angle_beta   90.00
_cell.angle_gamma   90.00
#
_symmetry.space_group_name_H-M   'P 1'
#
loop_
_entity.id
_entity.type
_entity.pdbx_description
1 polymer ?
#
loop_
_entity_poly.entity_id
_entity_poly.type
_entity_poly.pdbx_seq_one_letter_code
_entity_poly.pdbx_strand_id
1 'polypeptide(L)'
;MADLDESDCEEWANRLGEWDDNIRRFTGRPTLAVAADAARQGWDDEPLQQALAGNLGDGELDVDEPMYIDGLTTSRLSVLERQERTDEYLNLAKAAGKSQSYVKMLAQEGEIDQTVDTAIETLSRPQPLLEVARTLRENGHPGAAVQVAEHGLTVEGYHRDTLAEWLRDRAVSMNKDDLALRAAITAFEESPSVNTYQAVEELAEDWEGVRANLLASLRRQNPSSGHAAEVFLQEGLYDDAIDVADRSGRSSVIETVVTAVTAERPQWVISTCKSQADPIIEQGKHDNYRTAVRWLRRAGEAAQAADELSEWREYVETIRDDHYQKYKLRPMLEDLLEEF
;
A
#
# COMPACT_ATOMS: atom_id res chain seq x y z
N MET A 1 -39.22 -0.59 14.23
CA MET A 1 -38.31 -0.08 15.27
C MET A 1 -39.09 -0.04 16.56
N ALA A 2 -38.48 -0.33 17.71
CA ALA A 2 -39.14 -0.07 18.99
C ALA A 2 -39.21 1.45 19.16
N ASP A 3 -40.41 2.00 19.35
CA ASP A 3 -40.58 3.40 19.77
C ASP A 3 -40.11 3.49 21.23
N LEU A 4 -38.89 3.94 21.42
CA LEU A 4 -38.40 4.41 22.72
C LEU A 4 -38.87 5.86 22.86
N ASP A 5 -39.40 6.22 24.02
CA ASP A 5 -39.70 7.61 24.28
C ASP A 5 -38.40 8.41 24.56
N GLU A 6 -38.52 9.74 24.64
CA GLU A 6 -37.37 10.63 24.84
C GLU A 6 -36.62 10.34 26.15
N SER A 7 -37.35 9.91 27.20
CA SER A 7 -36.78 9.55 28.50
C SER A 7 -35.98 8.24 28.42
N ASP A 8 -36.49 7.25 27.70
CA ASP A 8 -35.81 5.98 27.48
C ASP A 8 -34.53 6.18 26.65
N CYS A 9 -34.59 7.04 25.63
CA CYS A 9 -33.44 7.41 24.79
C CYS A 9 -32.33 8.08 25.62
N GLU A 10 -32.68 9.00 26.52
CA GLU A 10 -31.72 9.65 27.41
C GLU A 10 -31.10 8.67 28.43
N GLU A 11 -31.91 7.77 29.00
CA GLU A 11 -31.40 6.72 29.90
C GLU A 11 -30.39 5.81 29.19
N TRP A 12 -30.72 5.37 27.97
CA TRP A 12 -29.83 4.54 27.17
C TRP A 12 -28.56 5.27 26.75
N ALA A 13 -28.66 6.53 26.34
CA ALA A 13 -27.49 7.34 25.98
C ALA A 13 -26.52 7.46 27.16
N ASN A 14 -27.03 7.74 28.37
CA ASN A 14 -26.21 7.84 29.58
C ASN A 14 -25.57 6.49 29.94
N ARG A 15 -26.35 5.41 29.90
CA ARG A 15 -25.87 4.06 30.21
C ARG A 15 -24.79 3.59 29.23
N LEU A 16 -24.98 3.83 27.94
CA LEU A 16 -23.99 3.51 26.91
C LEU A 16 -22.72 4.34 27.06
N GLY A 17 -22.85 5.62 27.44
CA GLY A 17 -21.72 6.49 27.75
C GLY A 17 -20.90 5.99 28.94
N GLU A 18 -21.54 5.62 30.05
CA GLU A 18 -20.84 5.05 31.22
C GLU A 18 -20.12 3.75 30.89
N TRP A 19 -20.74 2.88 30.08
CA TRP A 19 -20.11 1.66 29.61
C TRP A 19 -18.92 1.94 28.69
N ASP A 20 -19.04 2.93 27.80
CA ASP A 20 -17.94 3.36 26.94
C ASP A 20 -16.75 3.83 27.76
N ASP A 21 -16.98 4.70 28.75
CA ASP A 21 -15.94 5.22 29.63
C ASP A 21 -15.22 4.11 30.41
N ASN A 22 -15.97 3.08 30.82
CA ASN A 22 -15.40 1.93 31.49
C ASN A 22 -14.54 1.10 30.53
N ILE A 23 -15.05 0.76 29.35
CA ILE A 23 -14.33 -0.02 28.33
C ILE A 23 -13.06 0.73 27.87
N ARG A 24 -13.17 2.04 27.67
CA ARG A 24 -12.07 2.90 27.23
C ARG A 24 -10.88 2.88 28.19
N ARG A 25 -11.10 2.66 29.50
CA ARG A 25 -10.01 2.47 30.48
C ARG A 25 -9.16 1.24 30.18
N PHE A 26 -9.72 0.23 29.51
CA PHE A 26 -9.03 -1.01 29.14
C PHE A 26 -8.53 -1.01 27.69
N THR A 27 -9.29 -0.43 26.76
CA THR A 27 -8.97 -0.48 25.31
C THR A 27 -8.22 0.76 24.83
N GLY A 28 -8.26 1.86 25.58
CA GLY A 28 -7.75 3.16 25.17
C GLY A 28 -8.52 3.83 24.03
N ARG A 29 -9.67 3.28 23.61
CA ARG A 29 -10.45 3.76 22.45
C ARG A 29 -11.96 3.77 22.73
N PRO A 30 -12.73 4.72 22.18
CA PRO A 30 -14.20 4.68 22.22
C PRO A 30 -14.73 3.47 21.47
N THR A 31 -15.72 2.79 22.04
CA THR A 31 -16.33 1.55 21.52
C THR A 31 -17.85 1.69 21.35
N LEU A 32 -18.53 2.35 22.29
CA LEU A 32 -19.98 2.55 22.34
C LEU A 32 -20.38 4.02 22.17
N ALA A 33 -19.42 4.94 22.00
CA ALA A 33 -19.68 6.37 21.84
C ALA A 33 -20.72 6.68 20.74
N VAL A 34 -20.57 6.08 19.55
CA VAL A 34 -21.50 6.29 18.43
C VAL A 34 -22.92 5.81 18.76
N ALA A 35 -23.06 4.72 19.53
CA ALA A 35 -24.36 4.23 19.96
C ALA A 35 -25.00 5.14 21.01
N ALA A 36 -24.19 5.70 21.92
CA ALA A 36 -24.66 6.70 22.88
C ALA A 36 -25.12 7.99 22.17
N ASP A 37 -24.38 8.45 21.16
CA ASP A 37 -24.75 9.62 20.36
C ASP A 37 -26.01 9.37 19.53
N ALA A 38 -26.15 8.17 18.97
CA ALA A 38 -27.37 7.75 18.26
C ALA A 38 -28.60 7.78 19.17
N ALA A 39 -28.48 7.28 20.41
CA ALA A 39 -29.56 7.31 21.39
C ALA A 39 -29.89 8.75 21.82
N ARG A 40 -28.89 9.62 21.95
CA ARG A 40 -29.08 11.01 22.38
C ARG A 40 -29.72 11.89 21.32
N GLN A 41 -29.25 11.81 20.08
CA GLN A 41 -29.76 12.66 18.98
C GLN A 41 -31.01 12.05 18.33
N GLY A 42 -31.09 10.72 18.24
CA GLY A 42 -32.16 10.05 17.50
C GLY A 42 -32.18 10.42 16.01
N TRP A 43 -33.34 10.23 15.39
CA TRP A 43 -33.62 10.69 14.02
C TRP A 43 -34.33 12.06 14.00
N ASP A 44 -34.94 12.48 15.11
CA ASP A 44 -35.75 13.70 15.17
C ASP A 44 -34.94 14.97 15.51
N ASP A 45 -33.61 14.85 15.62
CA ASP A 45 -32.70 15.99 15.80
C ASP A 45 -32.91 17.06 14.71
N GLU A 46 -33.11 18.32 15.13
CA GLU A 46 -33.50 19.39 14.22
C GLU A 46 -32.46 19.67 13.11
N PRO A 47 -31.15 19.80 13.40
CA PRO A 47 -30.11 19.88 12.37
C PRO A 47 -30.12 18.71 11.39
N LEU A 48 -30.31 17.48 11.87
CA LEU A 48 -30.43 16.31 11.01
C LEU A 48 -31.67 16.39 10.11
N GLN A 49 -32.83 16.77 10.64
CA GLN A 49 -34.06 16.91 9.84
C GLN A 49 -33.92 17.99 8.75
N GLN A 50 -33.25 19.10 9.06
CA GLN A 50 -32.91 20.12 8.06
C GLN A 50 -31.98 19.57 6.97
N ALA A 51 -30.99 18.77 7.36
CA ALA A 51 -30.09 18.09 6.42
C ALA A 51 -30.86 17.11 5.51
N LEU A 52 -31.67 16.21 6.07
CA LEU A 52 -32.43 15.21 5.30
C LEU A 52 -33.41 15.85 4.32
N ALA A 53 -34.02 16.98 4.72
CA ALA A 53 -34.92 17.76 3.87
C ALA A 53 -34.20 18.57 2.77
N GLY A 54 -32.86 18.59 2.74
CA GLY A 54 -32.07 19.31 1.74
C GLY A 54 -32.00 20.83 1.98
N ASN A 55 -32.26 21.29 3.21
CA ASN A 55 -32.23 22.71 3.57
C ASN A 55 -30.83 23.21 3.96
N LEU A 56 -29.86 22.29 4.12
CA LEU A 56 -28.47 22.62 4.44
C LEU A 56 -27.58 22.52 3.19
N GLY A 57 -26.67 23.48 3.06
CA GLY A 57 -25.60 23.53 2.07
C GLY A 57 -24.47 22.53 2.34
N ASP A 58 -23.50 22.48 1.43
CA ASP A 58 -22.35 21.57 1.54
C ASP A 58 -21.50 21.88 2.79
N GLY A 59 -21.31 20.86 3.63
CA GLY A 59 -20.55 20.97 4.87
C GLY A 59 -21.16 21.86 5.95
N GLU A 60 -22.44 22.24 5.83
CA GLU A 60 -23.12 23.07 6.84
C GLU A 60 -23.56 22.31 8.09
N LEU A 61 -23.69 20.98 8.01
CA LEU A 61 -23.99 20.13 9.16
C LEU A 61 -22.72 19.87 9.96
N ASP A 62 -22.69 20.34 11.21
CA ASP A 62 -21.61 20.03 12.14
C ASP A 62 -21.62 18.54 12.49
N VAL A 63 -20.53 17.85 12.17
CA VAL A 63 -20.37 16.41 12.36
C VAL A 63 -19.13 16.14 13.19
N ASP A 64 -19.34 15.85 14.47
CA ASP A 64 -18.30 15.35 15.36
C ASP A 64 -18.13 13.84 15.14
N GLU A 65 -17.36 13.46 14.12
CA GLU A 65 -17.04 12.06 13.87
C GLU A 65 -15.69 11.67 14.50
N PRO A 66 -15.64 10.60 15.31
CA PRO A 66 -14.40 10.11 15.88
C PRO A 66 -13.40 9.69 14.79
N MET A 67 -12.12 10.04 14.98
CA MET A 67 -11.05 9.81 14.00
C MET A 67 -10.78 8.33 13.62
N TYR A 68 -11.28 7.36 14.41
CA TYR A 68 -10.90 5.94 14.28
C TYR A 68 -12.07 4.95 14.18
N ILE A 69 -13.31 5.42 14.19
CA ILE A 69 -14.51 4.59 14.04
C ILE A 69 -15.49 5.32 13.13
N ASP A 70 -16.30 4.55 12.38
CA ASP A 70 -17.39 5.13 11.59
C ASP A 70 -18.30 5.93 12.51
N GLY A 71 -18.39 7.24 12.26
CA GLY A 71 -19.18 8.13 13.08
C GLY A 71 -20.69 7.93 12.88
N LEU A 72 -21.46 8.69 13.64
CA LEU A 72 -22.92 8.60 13.61
C LEU A 72 -23.50 8.90 12.22
N THR A 73 -22.93 9.87 11.49
CA THR A 73 -23.38 10.22 10.14
C THR A 73 -23.15 9.08 9.16
N THR A 74 -21.97 8.46 9.19
CA THR A 74 -21.67 7.27 8.36
C THR A 74 -22.65 6.13 8.65
N SER A 75 -23.02 5.93 9.92
CA SER A 75 -24.03 4.94 10.32
C SER A 75 -25.43 5.29 9.78
N ARG A 76 -25.84 6.57 9.87
CA ARG A 76 -27.13 7.06 9.33
C ARG A 76 -27.21 6.89 7.81
N LEU A 77 -26.17 7.25 7.08
CA LEU A 77 -26.07 7.03 5.63
C LEU A 77 -26.28 5.54 5.28
N SER A 78 -25.64 4.64 6.03
CA SER A 78 -25.80 3.19 5.84
C SER A 78 -27.22 2.68 6.15
N VAL A 79 -27.98 3.38 7.00
CA VAL A 79 -29.39 3.05 7.25
C VAL A 79 -30.27 3.56 6.11
N LEU A 80 -30.03 4.79 5.63
CA LEU A 80 -30.77 5.39 4.51
C LEU A 80 -30.58 4.57 3.22
N GLU A 81 -29.36 4.13 2.93
CA GLU A 81 -29.05 3.26 1.78
C GLU A 81 -29.83 1.94 1.86
N ARG A 82 -29.86 1.28 3.03
CA ARG A 82 -30.62 0.02 3.22
C ARG A 82 -32.13 0.20 3.14
N GLN A 83 -32.63 1.42 3.37
CA GLN A 83 -34.04 1.77 3.28
C GLN A 83 -34.42 2.32 1.90
N GLU A 84 -33.48 2.39 0.95
CA GLU A 84 -33.70 2.96 -0.39
C GLU A 84 -34.17 4.44 -0.32
N ARG A 85 -33.75 5.18 0.71
CA ARG A 85 -34.06 6.61 0.90
C ARG A 85 -32.98 7.48 0.27
N THR A 86 -32.84 7.38 -1.05
CA THR A 86 -31.75 7.99 -1.83
C THR A 86 -31.67 9.51 -1.70
N ASP A 87 -32.78 10.24 -1.84
CA ASP A 87 -32.76 11.72 -1.79
C ASP A 87 -32.23 12.23 -0.45
N GLU A 88 -32.69 11.62 0.64
CA GLU A 88 -32.25 11.97 1.98
C GLU A 88 -30.80 11.58 2.23
N TYR A 89 -30.35 10.45 1.68
CA TYR A 89 -28.94 10.07 1.71
C TYR A 89 -28.09 11.15 1.05
N LEU A 90 -28.46 11.57 -0.15
CA LEU A 90 -27.72 12.56 -0.93
C LEU A 90 -27.69 13.91 -0.19
N ASN A 91 -28.82 14.33 0.37
CA ASN A 91 -28.90 15.57 1.14
C ASN A 91 -28.04 15.50 2.40
N LEU A 92 -28.10 14.41 3.17
CA LEU A 92 -27.30 14.24 4.38
C LEU A 92 -25.80 14.16 4.06
N ALA A 93 -25.42 13.40 3.04
CA ALA A 93 -24.02 13.25 2.64
C ALA A 93 -23.42 14.59 2.22
N LYS A 94 -24.18 15.40 1.47
CA LYS A 94 -23.79 16.76 1.09
C LYS A 94 -23.69 17.68 2.31
N ALA A 95 -24.73 17.73 3.13
CA ALA A 95 -24.76 18.58 4.32
C ALA A 95 -23.61 18.28 5.28
N ALA A 96 -23.24 17.00 5.43
CA ALA A 96 -22.14 16.56 6.28
C ALA A 96 -20.74 16.64 5.64
N GLY A 97 -20.60 17.17 4.42
CA GLY A 97 -19.32 17.24 3.71
C GLY A 97 -18.73 15.86 3.37
N LYS A 98 -19.56 14.82 3.25
CA LYS A 98 -19.16 13.44 2.91
C LYS A 98 -19.12 13.26 1.39
N SER A 99 -18.26 14.03 0.72
CA SER A 99 -18.20 14.09 -0.75
C SER A 99 -18.00 12.72 -1.42
N GLN A 100 -17.16 11.84 -0.84
CA GLN A 100 -16.97 10.48 -1.37
C GLN A 100 -18.25 9.65 -1.32
N SER A 101 -18.98 9.67 -0.20
CA SER A 101 -20.25 8.97 -0.04
C SER A 101 -21.31 9.53 -1.00
N TYR A 102 -21.39 10.86 -1.10
CA TYR A 102 -22.29 11.56 -2.00
C TYR A 102 -22.07 11.16 -3.47
N VAL A 103 -20.84 11.27 -3.97
CA VAL A 103 -20.51 10.95 -5.37
C VAL A 103 -20.69 9.47 -5.66
N LYS A 104 -20.36 8.58 -4.72
CA LYS A 104 -20.59 7.14 -4.89
C LYS A 104 -22.08 6.80 -5.01
N MET A 105 -22.94 7.45 -4.22
CA MET A 105 -24.39 7.27 -4.34
C MET A 105 -24.92 7.80 -5.67
N LEU A 106 -24.47 8.98 -6.12
CA LEU A 106 -24.83 9.48 -7.46
C LEU A 106 -24.44 8.50 -8.57
N ALA A 107 -23.27 7.87 -8.45
CA ALA A 107 -22.81 6.84 -9.39
C ALA A 107 -23.67 5.57 -9.41
N GLN A 108 -24.34 5.24 -8.29
CA GLN A 108 -25.25 4.09 -8.19
C GLN A 108 -26.62 4.39 -8.82
N GLU A 109 -27.11 5.62 -8.65
CA GLU A 109 -28.43 6.05 -9.18
C GLU A 109 -28.41 6.30 -10.69
N GLY A 110 -27.23 6.53 -11.27
CA GLY A 110 -27.06 6.64 -12.72
C GLY A 110 -27.06 8.05 -13.28
N GLU A 111 -26.91 9.08 -12.45
CA GLU A 111 -26.74 10.48 -12.87
C GLU A 111 -25.28 10.74 -13.30
N ILE A 112 -24.92 10.26 -14.49
CA ILE A 112 -23.50 10.08 -14.90
C ILE A 112 -22.74 11.39 -15.05
N ASP A 113 -23.28 12.36 -15.79
CA ASP A 113 -22.58 13.62 -16.06
C ASP A 113 -22.35 14.38 -14.75
N GLN A 114 -23.38 14.47 -13.90
CA GLN A 114 -23.27 15.08 -12.58
C GLN A 114 -22.26 14.34 -11.69
N THR A 115 -22.26 13.01 -11.71
CA THR A 115 -21.31 12.19 -10.94
C THR A 115 -19.87 12.51 -11.34
N VAL A 116 -19.59 12.55 -12.64
CA VAL A 116 -18.24 12.81 -13.17
C VAL A 116 -17.78 14.22 -12.79
N ASP A 117 -18.60 15.24 -13.02
CA ASP A 117 -18.27 16.63 -12.71
C ASP A 117 -18.02 16.80 -11.21
N THR A 118 -18.93 16.28 -10.37
CA THR A 118 -18.79 16.37 -8.91
C THR A 118 -17.56 15.61 -8.42
N ALA A 119 -17.27 14.42 -8.97
CA ALA A 119 -16.09 13.65 -8.60
C ALA A 119 -14.80 14.43 -8.85
N ILE A 120 -14.68 15.04 -10.04
CA ILE A 120 -13.50 15.81 -10.46
C ILE A 120 -13.34 17.09 -9.64
N GLU A 121 -14.44 17.77 -9.30
CA GLU A 121 -14.39 19.01 -8.54
C GLU A 121 -14.08 18.82 -7.05
N THR A 122 -14.56 17.73 -6.45
CA THR A 122 -14.56 17.57 -4.98
C THR A 122 -13.55 16.56 -4.45
N LEU A 123 -13.15 15.55 -5.25
CA LEU A 123 -12.30 14.47 -4.76
C LEU A 123 -10.82 14.73 -5.06
N SER A 124 -10.07 15.13 -4.03
CA SER A 124 -8.64 15.46 -4.14
C SER A 124 -7.71 14.30 -3.76
N ARG A 125 -8.16 13.04 -3.84
CA ARG A 125 -7.33 11.86 -3.55
C ARG A 125 -7.57 10.72 -4.55
N PRO A 126 -6.53 9.95 -4.92
CA PRO A 126 -6.68 8.84 -5.87
C PRO A 126 -7.65 7.74 -5.41
N GLN A 127 -7.59 7.32 -4.14
CA GLN A 127 -8.43 6.22 -3.66
C GLN A 127 -9.95 6.50 -3.80
N PRO A 128 -10.51 7.63 -3.34
CA PRO A 128 -11.91 7.96 -3.58
C PRO A 128 -12.30 7.98 -5.07
N LEU A 129 -11.45 8.52 -5.93
CA LEU A 129 -11.67 8.54 -7.38
C LEU A 129 -11.73 7.12 -7.97
N LEU A 130 -10.83 6.23 -7.52
CA LEU A 130 -10.84 4.82 -7.91
C LEU A 130 -12.13 4.11 -7.47
N GLU A 131 -12.62 4.38 -6.26
CA GLU A 131 -13.87 3.80 -5.77
C GLU A 131 -15.07 4.24 -6.61
N VAL A 132 -15.19 5.54 -6.90
CA VAL A 132 -16.23 6.09 -7.79
C VAL A 132 -16.13 5.49 -9.19
N ALA A 133 -14.93 5.41 -9.76
CA ALA A 133 -14.71 4.80 -11.07
C ALA A 133 -15.13 3.32 -11.09
N ARG A 134 -14.87 2.55 -10.03
CA ARG A 134 -15.33 1.17 -9.91
C ARG A 134 -16.85 1.07 -9.86
N THR A 135 -17.50 1.92 -9.09
CA THR A 135 -18.96 1.99 -9.00
C THR A 135 -19.59 2.37 -10.35
N LEU A 136 -19.07 3.37 -11.06
CA LEU A 136 -19.53 3.72 -12.41
C LEU A 136 -19.42 2.54 -13.39
N ARG A 137 -18.31 1.78 -13.33
CA ARG A 137 -18.14 0.58 -14.17
C ARG A 137 -19.19 -0.48 -13.85
N GLU A 138 -19.40 -0.76 -12.56
CA GLU A 138 -20.32 -1.79 -12.08
C GLU A 138 -21.78 -1.49 -12.45
N ASN A 139 -22.14 -0.20 -12.55
CA ASN A 139 -23.44 0.25 -13.00
C ASN A 139 -23.55 0.41 -14.54
N GLY A 140 -22.56 -0.08 -15.32
CA GLY A 140 -22.65 -0.11 -16.77
C GLY A 140 -22.18 1.16 -17.48
N HIS A 141 -21.41 2.01 -16.82
CA HIS A 141 -20.89 3.27 -17.35
C HIS A 141 -19.35 3.29 -17.47
N PRO A 142 -18.74 2.40 -18.28
CA PRO A 142 -17.28 2.26 -18.38
C PRO A 142 -16.58 3.51 -18.94
N GLY A 143 -17.24 4.29 -19.79
CA GLY A 143 -16.67 5.54 -20.33
C GLY A 143 -16.45 6.60 -19.25
N ALA A 144 -17.46 6.86 -18.42
CA ALA A 144 -17.41 7.77 -17.29
C ALA A 144 -16.42 7.28 -16.21
N ALA A 145 -16.39 5.97 -15.97
CA ALA A 145 -15.43 5.35 -15.07
C ALA A 145 -13.98 5.64 -15.47
N VAL A 146 -13.66 5.54 -16.77
CA VAL A 146 -12.33 5.88 -17.29
C VAL A 146 -12.03 7.37 -17.15
N GLN A 147 -13.01 8.26 -17.37
CA GLN A 147 -12.81 9.71 -17.24
C GLN A 147 -12.46 10.12 -15.80
N VAL A 148 -13.18 9.59 -14.80
CA VAL A 148 -12.90 9.84 -13.37
C VAL A 148 -11.53 9.29 -12.99
N ALA A 149 -11.19 8.08 -13.42
CA ALA A 149 -9.88 7.50 -13.14
C ALA A 149 -8.73 8.25 -13.85
N GLU A 150 -8.92 8.69 -15.09
CA GLU A 150 -7.92 9.49 -15.81
C GLU A 150 -7.64 10.81 -15.08
N HIS A 151 -8.67 11.47 -14.55
CA HIS A 151 -8.48 12.62 -13.68
C HIS A 151 -7.69 12.25 -12.40
N GLY A 152 -7.96 11.10 -11.81
CA GLY A 152 -7.23 10.60 -10.63
C GLY A 152 -5.74 10.39 -10.84
N LEU A 153 -5.26 10.22 -12.08
CA LEU A 153 -3.82 10.22 -12.36
C LEU A 153 -3.17 11.60 -12.20
N THR A 154 -3.94 12.69 -12.26
CA THR A 154 -3.43 14.07 -12.10
C THR A 154 -3.35 14.51 -10.64
N VAL A 155 -3.96 13.73 -9.75
CA VAL A 155 -4.05 14.02 -8.31
C VAL A 155 -2.95 13.27 -7.57
N GLU A 156 -2.15 14.01 -6.81
CA GLU A 156 -1.09 13.45 -5.97
C GLU A 156 -1.69 12.81 -4.70
N GLY A 157 -1.19 11.65 -4.31
CA GLY A 157 -1.60 11.00 -3.07
C GLY A 157 -1.37 9.48 -3.05
N TYR A 158 -1.64 8.88 -1.89
CA TYR A 158 -1.56 7.43 -1.72
C TYR A 158 -2.52 6.68 -2.66
N HIS A 159 -2.15 5.44 -3.01
CA HIS A 159 -2.91 4.53 -3.87
C HIS A 159 -3.05 4.96 -5.33
N ARG A 160 -2.23 5.92 -5.79
CA ARG A 160 -2.15 6.31 -7.20
C ARG A 160 -1.67 5.17 -8.09
N ASP A 161 -0.78 4.32 -7.59
CA ASP A 161 -0.37 3.05 -8.19
C ASP A 161 -1.56 2.13 -8.48
N THR A 162 -2.39 1.87 -7.47
CA THR A 162 -3.57 0.99 -7.59
C THR A 162 -4.58 1.53 -8.59
N LEU A 163 -4.79 2.86 -8.59
CA LEU A 163 -5.66 3.53 -9.54
C LEU A 163 -5.11 3.40 -10.96
N ALA A 164 -3.80 3.62 -11.14
CA ALA A 164 -3.13 3.54 -12.44
C ALA A 164 -3.15 2.13 -13.02
N GLU A 165 -2.89 1.09 -12.21
CA GLU A 165 -3.03 -0.31 -12.63
C GLU A 165 -4.45 -0.64 -13.08
N TRP A 166 -5.45 -0.22 -12.28
CA TRP A 166 -6.84 -0.44 -12.64
C TRP A 166 -7.21 0.26 -13.95
N LEU A 167 -6.78 1.51 -14.13
CA LEU A 167 -7.04 2.30 -15.33
C LEU A 167 -6.36 1.70 -16.57
N ARG A 168 -5.12 1.23 -16.45
CA ARG A 168 -4.40 0.52 -17.52
C ARG A 168 -5.26 -0.63 -18.07
N ASP A 169 -5.70 -1.53 -17.19
CA ASP A 169 -6.48 -2.70 -17.60
C ASP A 169 -7.81 -2.31 -18.27
N ARG A 170 -8.45 -1.23 -17.79
CA ARG A 170 -9.68 -0.72 -18.43
C ARG A 170 -9.40 -0.10 -19.79
N ALA A 171 -8.36 0.71 -19.90
CA ALA A 171 -7.99 1.35 -21.16
C ALA A 171 -7.66 0.31 -22.24
N VAL A 172 -6.94 -0.77 -21.90
CA VAL A 172 -6.69 -1.91 -22.80
C VAL A 172 -8.02 -2.52 -23.28
N SER A 173 -8.94 -2.81 -22.35
CA SER A 173 -10.24 -3.39 -22.70
C SER A 173 -11.11 -2.51 -23.62
N MET A 174 -10.80 -1.22 -23.69
CA MET A 174 -11.51 -0.22 -24.50
C MET A 174 -10.73 0.20 -25.75
N ASN A 175 -9.59 -0.43 -26.06
CA ASN A 175 -8.67 -0.05 -27.15
C ASN A 175 -8.25 1.44 -27.07
N LYS A 176 -7.97 1.91 -25.85
CA LYS A 176 -7.43 3.26 -25.58
C LYS A 176 -5.93 3.16 -25.30
N ASP A 177 -5.16 2.82 -26.32
CA ASP A 177 -3.76 2.39 -26.18
C ASP A 177 -2.87 3.47 -25.54
N ASP A 178 -2.99 4.73 -25.97
CA ASP A 178 -2.26 5.86 -25.38
C ASP A 178 -2.54 6.05 -23.89
N LEU A 179 -3.80 5.83 -23.47
CA LEU A 179 -4.20 5.94 -22.07
C LEU A 179 -3.71 4.75 -21.26
N ALA A 180 -3.77 3.54 -21.84
CA ALA A 180 -3.27 2.33 -21.21
C ALA A 180 -1.76 2.45 -20.94
N LEU A 181 -0.98 2.88 -21.93
CA LEU A 181 0.46 3.10 -21.80
C LEU A 181 0.76 4.15 -20.72
N ARG A 182 0.07 5.29 -20.75
CA ARG A 182 0.26 6.35 -19.74
C ARG A 182 -0.04 5.87 -18.33
N ALA A 183 -1.14 5.14 -18.14
CA ALA A 183 -1.50 4.59 -16.86
C ALA A 183 -0.49 3.52 -16.38
N ALA A 184 0.02 2.67 -17.30
CA ALA A 184 1.08 1.72 -16.96
C ALA A 184 2.37 2.41 -16.51
N ILE A 185 2.77 3.50 -17.20
CA ILE A 185 3.94 4.30 -16.81
C ILE A 185 3.74 4.90 -15.41
N THR A 186 2.58 5.50 -15.13
CA THR A 186 2.29 6.04 -13.78
C THR A 186 2.32 4.93 -12.72
N ALA A 187 1.76 3.75 -13.00
CA ALA A 187 1.81 2.63 -12.06
C ALA A 187 3.26 2.21 -11.74
N PHE A 188 4.13 2.14 -12.75
CA PHE A 188 5.55 1.87 -12.54
C PHE A 188 6.26 2.97 -11.76
N GLU A 189 6.00 4.24 -12.07
CA GLU A 189 6.65 5.36 -11.40
C GLU A 189 6.27 5.46 -9.92
N GLU A 190 5.02 5.14 -9.58
CA GLU A 190 4.53 5.13 -8.19
C GLU A 190 4.97 3.88 -7.41
N SER A 191 4.99 2.73 -8.07
CA SER A 191 5.36 1.44 -7.47
C SER A 191 6.21 0.60 -8.42
N PRO A 192 7.54 0.86 -8.47
CA PRO A 192 8.43 0.14 -9.37
C PRO A 192 8.53 -1.35 -9.01
N SER A 193 8.23 -2.19 -9.99
CA SER A 193 8.35 -3.65 -9.89
C SER A 193 8.54 -4.25 -11.28
N VAL A 194 9.00 -5.51 -11.33
CA VAL A 194 9.08 -6.26 -12.59
C VAL A 194 7.73 -6.33 -13.30
N ASN A 195 6.64 -6.53 -12.55
CA ASN A 195 5.29 -6.61 -13.12
C ASN A 195 4.85 -5.28 -13.74
N THR A 196 5.05 -4.16 -13.04
CA THR A 196 4.69 -2.83 -13.57
C THR A 196 5.60 -2.43 -14.73
N TYR A 197 6.86 -2.88 -14.74
CA TYR A 197 7.79 -2.68 -15.84
C TYR A 197 7.39 -3.45 -17.11
N GLN A 198 7.11 -4.75 -16.98
CA GLN A 198 6.65 -5.60 -18.08
C GLN A 198 5.29 -5.14 -18.63
N ALA A 199 4.39 -4.65 -17.78
CA ALA A 199 3.13 -4.09 -18.23
C ALA A 199 3.32 -2.86 -19.14
N VAL A 200 4.38 -2.08 -18.96
CA VAL A 200 4.72 -0.99 -19.90
C VAL A 200 5.34 -1.55 -21.17
N GLU A 201 6.22 -2.55 -21.07
CA GLU A 201 6.83 -3.24 -22.21
C GLU A 201 5.79 -3.81 -23.18
N GLU A 202 4.74 -4.45 -22.65
CA GLU A 202 3.66 -5.03 -23.44
C GLU A 202 2.81 -3.99 -24.20
N LEU A 203 2.77 -2.75 -23.71
CA LEU A 203 1.90 -1.68 -24.24
C LEU A 203 2.65 -0.66 -25.11
N ALA A 204 3.98 -0.62 -25.04
CA ALA A 204 4.78 0.37 -25.75
C ALA A 204 5.05 -0.03 -27.21
N GLU A 205 4.70 0.84 -28.16
CA GLU A 205 5.10 0.66 -29.57
C GLU A 205 6.61 0.88 -29.77
N ASP A 206 7.18 1.90 -29.11
CA ASP A 206 8.62 2.18 -29.06
C ASP A 206 9.18 1.81 -27.68
N TRP A 207 9.38 0.50 -27.48
CA TRP A 207 9.89 0.00 -26.21
C TRP A 207 11.26 0.57 -25.85
N GLU A 208 12.18 0.71 -26.81
CA GLU A 208 13.54 1.18 -26.51
C GLU A 208 13.55 2.59 -25.93
N GLY A 209 12.77 3.51 -26.52
CA GLY A 209 12.62 4.87 -26.02
C GLY A 209 11.95 4.92 -24.64
N VAL A 210 10.88 4.16 -24.45
CA VAL A 210 10.15 4.10 -23.17
C VAL A 210 10.99 3.48 -22.07
N ARG A 211 11.65 2.34 -22.34
CA ARG A 211 12.58 1.65 -21.44
C ARG A 211 13.66 2.58 -20.90
N ALA A 212 14.31 3.35 -21.78
CA ALA A 212 15.35 4.28 -21.37
C ALA A 212 14.82 5.35 -20.40
N ASN A 213 13.61 5.86 -20.66
CA ASN A 213 12.96 6.84 -19.79
C ASN A 213 12.55 6.24 -18.44
N LEU A 214 11.98 5.04 -18.41
CA LEU A 214 11.62 4.34 -17.17
C LEU A 214 12.82 4.11 -16.26
N LEU A 215 13.92 3.59 -16.83
CA LEU A 215 15.14 3.34 -16.05
C LEU A 215 15.79 4.64 -15.56
N ALA A 216 15.73 5.72 -16.36
CA ALA A 216 16.19 7.03 -15.92
C ALA A 216 15.31 7.62 -14.80
N SER A 217 13.99 7.43 -14.87
CA SER A 217 13.04 7.80 -13.82
C SER A 217 13.34 7.02 -12.54
N LEU A 218 13.48 5.69 -12.63
CA LEU A 218 13.80 4.81 -11.50
C LEU A 218 15.10 5.21 -10.80
N ARG A 219 16.17 5.51 -11.56
CA ARG A 219 17.43 6.00 -10.98
C ARG A 219 17.24 7.31 -10.22
N ARG A 220 16.47 8.25 -10.78
CA ARG A 220 16.22 9.56 -10.16
C ARG A 220 15.44 9.45 -8.85
N GLN A 221 14.50 8.50 -8.76
CA GLN A 221 13.74 8.24 -7.54
C GLN A 221 14.60 7.71 -6.40
N ASN A 222 15.79 7.19 -6.70
CA ASN A 222 16.73 6.64 -5.73
C ASN A 222 16.05 5.60 -4.80
N PRO A 223 15.47 4.52 -5.36
CA PRO A 223 14.63 3.58 -4.63
C PRO A 223 15.44 2.72 -3.66
N SER A 224 14.77 2.21 -2.62
CA SER A 224 15.36 1.31 -1.62
C SER A 224 14.58 -0.02 -1.47
N SER A 225 13.64 -0.29 -2.38
CA SER A 225 12.79 -1.47 -2.37
C SER A 225 13.43 -2.64 -3.13
N GLY A 226 13.14 -3.87 -2.70
CA GLY A 226 13.58 -5.07 -3.42
C GLY A 226 13.02 -5.16 -4.83
N HIS A 227 11.75 -4.80 -5.02
CA HIS A 227 11.10 -4.78 -6.33
C HIS A 227 11.81 -3.85 -7.33
N ALA A 228 12.34 -2.71 -6.89
CA ALA A 228 13.13 -1.83 -7.75
C ALA A 228 14.50 -2.43 -8.11
N ALA A 229 15.15 -3.12 -7.17
CA ALA A 229 16.39 -3.85 -7.46
C ALA A 229 16.15 -4.95 -8.50
N GLU A 230 15.05 -5.69 -8.41
CA GLU A 230 14.67 -6.73 -9.37
C GLU A 230 14.52 -6.20 -10.81
N VAL A 231 13.99 -4.98 -10.98
CA VAL A 231 13.92 -4.32 -12.29
C VAL A 231 15.32 -4.09 -12.86
N PHE A 232 16.25 -3.55 -12.06
CA PHE A 232 17.64 -3.37 -12.51
C PHE A 232 18.33 -4.71 -12.82
N LEU A 233 18.06 -5.75 -12.04
CA LEU A 233 18.60 -7.09 -12.28
C LEU A 233 18.09 -7.70 -13.59
N GLN A 234 16.80 -7.55 -13.90
CA GLN A 234 16.22 -7.98 -15.17
C GLN A 234 16.92 -7.32 -16.37
N GLU A 235 17.33 -6.07 -16.20
CA GLU A 235 18.02 -5.27 -17.21
C GLU A 235 19.53 -5.46 -17.28
N GLY A 236 20.09 -6.35 -16.44
CA GLY A 236 21.54 -6.56 -16.33
C GLY A 236 22.30 -5.36 -15.74
N LEU A 237 21.58 -4.43 -15.10
CA LEU A 237 22.13 -3.22 -14.48
C LEU A 237 22.57 -3.52 -13.04
N TYR A 238 23.59 -4.38 -12.92
CA TYR A 238 24.01 -4.92 -11.62
C TYR A 238 24.50 -3.85 -10.63
N ASP A 239 25.18 -2.82 -11.11
CA ASP A 239 25.68 -1.74 -10.24
C ASP A 239 24.52 -0.91 -9.67
N ASP A 240 23.49 -0.61 -10.48
CA ASP A 240 22.27 0.06 -10.00
C ASP A 240 21.53 -0.80 -8.96
N ALA A 241 21.47 -2.13 -9.16
CA ALA A 241 20.84 -3.06 -8.20
C ALA A 241 21.62 -3.15 -6.88
N ILE A 242 22.96 -3.17 -6.95
CA ILE A 242 23.85 -3.12 -5.78
C ILE A 242 23.62 -1.83 -5.00
N ASP A 243 23.56 -0.68 -5.67
CA ASP A 243 23.30 0.59 -5.02
C ASP A 243 21.95 0.60 -4.27
N VAL A 244 20.92 -0.08 -4.80
CA VAL A 244 19.63 -0.24 -4.10
C VAL A 244 19.77 -1.09 -2.84
N ALA A 245 20.51 -2.21 -2.91
CA ALA A 245 20.75 -3.08 -1.75
C ALA A 245 21.52 -2.37 -0.63
N ASP A 246 22.60 -1.68 -0.99
CA ASP A 246 23.44 -0.95 -0.04
C ASP A 246 22.66 0.17 0.65
N ARG A 247 21.82 0.90 -0.09
CA ARG A 247 20.95 1.96 0.48
C ARG A 247 19.83 1.40 1.36
N SER A 248 19.25 0.25 1.00
CA SER A 248 18.15 -0.35 1.75
C SER A 248 18.60 -0.83 3.12
N GLY A 249 19.78 -1.46 3.20
CA GLY A 249 20.30 -2.11 4.41
C GLY A 249 19.46 -3.29 4.91
N ARG A 250 18.33 -3.60 4.26
CA ARG A 250 17.45 -4.71 4.60
C ARG A 250 18.05 -6.01 4.06
N SER A 251 18.24 -6.99 4.95
CA SER A 251 18.80 -8.29 4.57
C SER A 251 18.02 -8.99 3.46
N SER A 252 16.69 -8.78 3.36
CA SER A 252 15.88 -9.35 2.28
C SER A 252 16.24 -8.79 0.90
N VAL A 253 16.51 -7.48 0.78
CA VAL A 253 16.91 -6.84 -0.48
C VAL A 253 18.33 -7.25 -0.85
N ILE A 254 19.23 -7.27 0.13
CA ILE A 254 20.62 -7.72 -0.05
C ILE A 254 20.65 -9.17 -0.53
N GLU A 255 19.84 -10.05 0.06
CA GLU A 255 19.78 -11.48 -0.31
C GLU A 255 19.33 -11.68 -1.76
N THR A 256 18.34 -10.91 -2.23
CA THR A 256 17.91 -10.92 -3.64
C THR A 256 19.04 -10.51 -4.58
N VAL A 257 19.71 -9.39 -4.30
CA VAL A 257 20.78 -8.87 -5.19
C VAL A 257 22.00 -9.79 -5.17
N VAL A 258 22.45 -10.24 -4.00
CA VAL A 258 23.56 -11.19 -3.85
C VAL A 258 23.33 -12.42 -4.73
N THR A 259 22.15 -13.01 -4.66
CA THR A 259 21.84 -14.24 -5.40
C THR A 259 21.92 -14.02 -6.92
N ALA A 260 21.52 -12.85 -7.39
CA ALA A 260 21.49 -12.53 -8.82
C ALA A 260 22.86 -12.14 -9.40
N VAL A 261 23.76 -11.55 -8.59
CA VAL A 261 25.02 -10.97 -9.08
C VAL A 261 26.27 -11.77 -8.71
N THR A 262 26.12 -12.98 -8.16
CA THR A 262 27.23 -13.86 -7.73
C THR A 262 28.34 -14.00 -8.78
N ALA A 263 27.98 -14.25 -10.04
CA ALA A 263 28.95 -14.44 -11.12
C ALA A 263 29.51 -13.12 -11.67
N GLU A 264 28.67 -12.07 -11.73
CA GLU A 264 28.96 -10.82 -12.43
C GLU A 264 29.65 -9.78 -11.54
N ARG A 265 29.44 -9.86 -10.22
CA ARG A 265 30.01 -8.98 -9.19
C ARG A 265 30.46 -9.79 -7.95
N PRO A 266 31.33 -10.81 -8.10
CA PRO A 266 31.71 -11.70 -7.01
C PRO A 266 32.38 -10.96 -5.84
N GLN A 267 33.19 -9.93 -6.12
CA GLN A 267 33.88 -9.14 -5.08
C GLN A 267 32.91 -8.45 -4.11
N TRP A 268 31.86 -7.82 -4.67
CA TRP A 268 30.83 -7.19 -3.84
C TRP A 268 30.07 -8.25 -3.05
N VAL A 269 29.71 -9.38 -3.67
CA VAL A 269 29.00 -10.47 -2.98
C VAL A 269 29.80 -11.02 -1.81
N ILE A 270 31.09 -11.30 -1.99
CA ILE A 270 31.99 -11.79 -0.94
C ILE A 270 32.01 -10.78 0.22
N SER A 271 32.29 -9.51 -0.06
CA SER A 271 32.39 -8.46 0.97
C SER A 271 31.08 -8.29 1.73
N THR A 272 29.95 -8.20 1.02
CA THR A 272 28.62 -8.01 1.61
C THR A 272 28.19 -9.21 2.45
N CYS A 273 28.42 -10.44 1.97
CA CYS A 273 28.10 -11.64 2.72
C CYS A 273 28.92 -11.75 4.02
N LYS A 274 30.21 -11.40 3.99
CA LYS A 274 31.05 -11.32 5.19
C LYS A 274 30.48 -10.29 6.18
N SER A 275 30.16 -9.10 5.70
CA SER A 275 29.55 -8.03 6.52
C SER A 275 28.19 -8.41 7.14
N GLN A 276 27.39 -9.24 6.47
CA GLN A 276 26.14 -9.77 7.04
C GLN A 276 26.38 -10.90 8.07
N ALA A 277 27.44 -11.70 7.90
CA ALA A 277 27.75 -12.82 8.77
C ALA A 277 28.41 -12.40 10.10
N ASP A 278 29.38 -11.48 10.03
CA ASP A 278 30.24 -11.11 11.18
C ASP A 278 29.43 -10.64 12.41
N PRO A 279 28.46 -9.69 12.30
CA PRO A 279 27.71 -9.23 13.47
C PRO A 279 26.85 -10.34 14.10
N ILE A 280 26.35 -11.29 13.30
CA ILE A 280 25.57 -12.42 13.79
C ILE A 280 26.45 -13.37 14.60
N ILE A 281 27.66 -13.62 14.10
CA ILE A 281 28.65 -14.46 14.77
C ILE A 281 29.08 -13.80 16.07
N GLU A 282 29.45 -12.51 16.05
CA GLU A 282 29.88 -11.74 17.22
C GLU A 282 28.84 -11.71 18.35
N GLN A 283 27.57 -11.51 18.03
CA GLN A 283 26.47 -11.47 19.01
C GLN A 283 26.28 -12.77 19.80
N GLY A 284 26.81 -13.90 19.31
CA GLY A 284 26.84 -15.15 20.06
C GLY A 284 25.47 -15.85 20.22
N LYS A 285 24.42 -15.38 19.52
CA LYS A 285 23.07 -15.95 19.59
C LYS A 285 23.00 -17.24 18.77
N HIS A 286 23.01 -18.37 19.48
CA HIS A 286 23.03 -19.72 18.88
C HIS A 286 21.99 -19.96 17.79
N ASP A 287 20.79 -19.39 17.92
CA ASP A 287 19.69 -19.61 16.97
C ASP A 287 19.95 -18.95 15.61
N ASN A 288 20.87 -17.99 15.54
CA ASN A 288 21.14 -17.22 14.32
C ASN A 288 22.39 -17.71 13.55
N TYR A 289 23.16 -18.67 14.07
CA TYR A 289 24.37 -19.16 13.39
C TYR A 289 24.09 -19.79 12.03
N ARG A 290 22.93 -20.43 11.85
CA ARG A 290 22.51 -20.93 10.54
C ARG A 290 22.41 -19.81 9.49
N THR A 291 21.96 -18.62 9.91
CA THR A 291 21.88 -17.46 9.03
C THR A 291 23.27 -16.94 8.65
N ALA A 292 24.20 -16.89 9.61
CA ALA A 292 25.59 -16.52 9.33
C ALA A 292 26.27 -17.49 8.35
N VAL A 293 26.14 -18.80 8.60
CA VAL A 293 26.70 -19.85 7.72
C VAL A 293 26.10 -19.77 6.31
N ARG A 294 24.81 -19.46 6.19
CA ARG A 294 24.16 -19.24 4.89
C ARG A 294 24.76 -18.07 4.12
N TRP A 295 25.12 -16.97 4.80
CA TRP A 295 25.84 -15.86 4.18
C TRP A 295 27.25 -16.27 3.75
N LEU A 296 27.99 -16.96 4.62
CA LEU A 296 29.33 -17.45 4.29
C LEU A 296 29.34 -18.43 3.11
N ARG A 297 28.34 -19.30 2.99
CA ARG A 297 28.17 -20.17 1.82
C ARG A 297 28.05 -19.37 0.53
N ARG A 298 27.22 -18.32 0.51
CA ARG A 298 27.10 -17.44 -0.67
C ARG A 298 28.40 -16.71 -1.01
N ALA A 299 29.17 -16.30 0.00
CA ALA A 299 30.51 -15.78 -0.21
C ALA A 299 31.44 -16.85 -0.85
N GLY A 300 31.30 -18.12 -0.45
CA GLY A 300 32.05 -19.23 -1.02
C GLY A 300 31.69 -19.51 -2.48
N GLU A 301 30.40 -19.48 -2.82
CA GLU A 301 29.90 -19.60 -4.19
C GLU A 301 30.46 -18.48 -5.08
N ALA A 302 30.45 -17.24 -4.60
CA ALA A 302 31.03 -16.10 -5.29
C ALA A 302 32.56 -16.20 -5.42
N ALA A 303 33.26 -16.64 -4.38
CA ALA A 303 34.71 -16.84 -4.41
C ALA A 303 35.10 -17.97 -5.38
N GLN A 304 34.32 -19.03 -5.46
CA GLN A 304 34.52 -20.09 -6.45
C GLN A 304 34.34 -19.55 -7.88
N ALA A 305 33.34 -18.71 -8.12
CA ALA A 305 33.13 -18.07 -9.43
C ALA A 305 34.29 -17.12 -9.81
N ALA A 306 34.98 -16.54 -8.82
CA ALA A 306 36.11 -15.63 -9.01
C ALA A 306 37.50 -16.33 -8.99
N ASP A 307 37.57 -17.65 -8.78
CA ASP A 307 38.82 -18.40 -8.53
C ASP A 307 39.61 -17.92 -7.29
N GLU A 308 38.89 -17.41 -6.28
CA GLU A 308 39.43 -16.86 -5.03
C GLU A 308 39.10 -17.73 -3.80
N LEU A 309 38.83 -19.01 -4.04
CA LEU A 309 38.36 -19.92 -2.99
C LEU A 309 39.38 -20.06 -1.85
N SER A 310 40.68 -19.96 -2.14
CA SER A 310 41.74 -20.01 -1.13
C SER A 310 41.62 -18.88 -0.10
N GLU A 311 41.37 -17.64 -0.54
CA GLU A 311 41.22 -16.49 0.35
C GLU A 311 39.93 -16.58 1.18
N TRP A 312 38.86 -17.09 0.58
CA TRP A 312 37.62 -17.35 1.31
C TRP A 312 37.80 -18.42 2.40
N ARG A 313 38.52 -19.52 2.09
CA ARG A 313 38.80 -20.58 3.08
C ARG A 313 39.62 -20.05 4.25
N GLU A 314 40.70 -19.31 3.98
CA GLU A 314 41.54 -18.70 5.03
C GLU A 314 40.70 -17.82 5.96
N TYR A 315 39.77 -17.04 5.42
CA TYR A 315 38.85 -16.24 6.20
C TYR A 315 37.90 -17.09 7.08
N VAL A 316 37.29 -18.14 6.53
CA VAL A 316 36.39 -19.03 7.31
C VAL A 316 37.15 -19.80 8.38
N GLU A 317 38.39 -20.23 8.10
CA GLU A 317 39.30 -20.85 9.08
C GLU A 317 39.65 -19.88 10.21
N THR A 318 39.94 -18.62 9.88
CA THR A 318 40.18 -17.57 10.88
C THR A 318 38.97 -17.39 11.81
N ILE A 319 37.75 -17.32 11.26
CA ILE A 319 36.51 -17.23 12.06
C ILE A 319 36.37 -18.46 12.97
N ARG A 320 36.62 -19.66 12.44
CA ARG A 320 36.53 -20.92 13.20
C ARG A 320 37.48 -20.90 14.40
N ASP A 321 38.71 -20.42 14.19
CA ASP A 321 39.77 -20.43 15.18
C ASP A 321 39.55 -19.33 16.25
N ASP A 322 39.18 -18.11 15.83
CA ASP A 322 38.85 -17.00 16.74
C ASP A 322 37.62 -17.27 17.61
N HIS A 323 36.71 -18.12 17.12
CA HIS A 323 35.48 -18.48 17.80
C HIS A 323 35.43 -19.93 18.28
N TYR A 324 36.59 -20.53 18.59
CA TYR A 324 36.70 -21.93 18.99
C TYR A 324 35.78 -22.36 20.15
N GLN A 325 35.41 -21.44 21.05
CA GLN A 325 34.52 -21.70 22.20
C GLN A 325 33.04 -21.81 21.80
N LYS A 326 32.66 -21.41 20.57
CA LYS A 326 31.28 -21.48 20.07
C LYS A 326 30.99 -22.87 19.50
N TYR A 327 30.83 -23.86 20.37
CA TYR A 327 30.68 -25.29 20.04
C TYR A 327 29.57 -25.64 19.04
N LYS A 328 28.54 -24.79 18.86
CA LYS A 328 27.50 -24.99 17.84
C LYS A 328 27.84 -24.39 16.47
N LEU A 329 28.68 -23.35 16.43
CA LEU A 329 29.09 -22.69 15.19
C LEU A 329 30.22 -23.47 14.52
N ARG A 330 31.20 -23.91 15.32
CA ARG A 330 32.37 -24.65 14.83
C ARG A 330 32.04 -25.81 13.88
N PRO A 331 31.19 -26.80 14.24
CA PRO A 331 30.88 -27.90 13.33
C PRO A 331 30.22 -27.41 12.03
N MET A 332 29.41 -26.34 12.07
CA MET A 332 28.81 -25.79 10.86
C MET A 332 29.83 -25.11 9.94
N LEU A 333 30.91 -24.54 10.49
CA LEU A 333 32.01 -23.97 9.71
C LEU A 333 32.93 -25.07 9.15
N GLU A 334 33.13 -26.16 9.89
CA GLU A 334 33.84 -27.35 9.41
C GLU A 334 33.08 -27.99 8.23
N ASP A 335 31.78 -28.23 8.39
CA ASP A 335 30.91 -28.72 7.30
C ASP A 335 30.95 -27.80 6.07
N LEU A 336 30.96 -26.48 6.29
CA LEU A 336 31.02 -25.49 5.21
C LEU A 336 32.38 -25.50 4.49
N LEU A 337 33.48 -25.68 5.20
CA LEU A 337 34.82 -25.80 4.60
C LEU A 337 34.96 -27.09 3.79
N GLU A 338 34.27 -28.17 4.15
CA GLU A 338 34.25 -29.44 3.40
C GLU A 338 33.40 -29.35 2.12
N GLU A 339 32.39 -28.48 2.09
CA GLU A 339 31.48 -28.28 0.95
C GLU A 339 32.18 -27.65 -0.27
N PHE A 340 33.12 -26.75 -0.02
CA PHE A 340 33.91 -26.06 -1.02
C PHE A 340 35.25 -26.75 -1.23
#